data_AF-A0A812MSI4-F1
#
_entry.id   AF-A0A812MSI4-F1
#
_cell.length_a   1.000
_cell.length_b   1.000
_cell.length_c   1.000
_cell.angle_alpha   90.00
_cell.angle_beta   90.00
_cell.angle_gamma   90.00
#
_symmetry.space_group_name_H-M   'P 1'
#
loop_
_entity.id
_entity.type
_entity.pdbx_description
1 polymer ?
#
loop_
_entity_poly.entity_id
_entity_poly.type
_entity_poly.pdbx_seq_one_letter_code
_entity_poly.pdbx_strand_id
1 'polypeptide(L)'
;MRGQAPVGKSRRVDGYQDFISHDWGTSRWLKLVALLVIFNSHAAAAACFLVSLLVGVLRISGAVPDHFSTAFAGHVAFYAVLCFWQRLRELVLKPRIVFLDKLCISQEDEELKERGILSLPGFLDRSEELTILWSRKYFTRLWCTCELITFLRDHRKRKFVQVVPVKLCLLMLLMSVSWQCLAAGYYIAYREVDSGFRVTSITARIIFQSMAVLILPFQNYIALELMTEIEDLPRQMKSFSIRAADCACCSSSHLTETGKSIPCDRKLVFEALELWYGKAEATEDEYLTHFDSLVQTQEVTGKVLSGLRGSLIPLHYSVSMIAIANVPFLSDYMASIAAGPAEPLSGQDLLGWGMRMFLDWLNFFLVIVLAVQLSLLIWRGASCCRKLSRPLVACLLVPPMLISVMTWEPYRSTMARSPSNSMLPLIPFAGLLVLNLGFLIPQKEFRCCLSRSPPAEPGLAEHGNELPAVDEDSFVSV
;
A
#
# COMPACT_ATOMS: atom_id res chain seq x y z
N MET A 1 -43.46 -7.79 -27.10
CA MET A 1 -42.83 -7.98 -25.78
C MET A 1 -41.36 -8.34 -26.02
N ARG A 2 -40.45 -7.35 -26.00
CA ARG A 2 -39.01 -7.57 -26.20
C ARG A 2 -38.38 -7.87 -24.86
N GLY A 3 -37.73 -9.03 -24.77
CA GLY A 3 -37.05 -9.52 -23.58
C GLY A 3 -35.95 -8.56 -23.13
N GLN A 4 -36.03 -8.20 -21.85
CA GLN A 4 -34.97 -7.58 -21.09
C GLN A 4 -33.70 -8.43 -21.21
N ALA A 5 -32.55 -7.79 -21.49
CA ALA A 5 -31.27 -8.40 -21.24
C ALA A 5 -31.19 -8.81 -19.75
N PRO A 6 -30.63 -9.97 -19.40
CA PRO A 6 -30.73 -10.46 -18.03
C PRO A 6 -29.94 -9.56 -17.09
N VAL A 7 -30.63 -9.09 -16.05
CA VAL A 7 -30.09 -8.64 -14.76
C VAL A 7 -29.42 -9.85 -14.08
N GLY A 8 -28.37 -10.40 -14.70
CA GLY A 8 -27.86 -11.76 -14.42
C GLY A 8 -26.71 -11.83 -13.43
N LYS A 9 -26.26 -10.71 -12.86
CA LYS A 9 -25.15 -10.69 -11.89
C LYS A 9 -25.41 -9.83 -10.64
N SER A 10 -26.55 -9.16 -10.56
CA SER A 10 -26.88 -8.42 -9.34
C SER A 10 -27.36 -9.41 -8.26
N ARG A 11 -26.86 -9.21 -7.05
CA ARG A 11 -27.22 -10.02 -5.88
C ARG A 11 -27.71 -9.08 -4.80
N ARG A 12 -28.85 -9.41 -4.19
CA ARG A 12 -29.30 -8.70 -2.99
C ARG A 12 -28.35 -9.01 -1.83
N VAL A 13 -27.84 -7.96 -1.20
CA VAL A 13 -26.93 -8.04 -0.05
C VAL A 13 -27.45 -7.13 1.05
N ASP A 14 -27.27 -7.53 2.30
CA ASP A 14 -27.76 -6.78 3.47
C ASP A 14 -26.85 -5.59 3.83
N GLY A 15 -25.59 -5.65 3.40
CA GLY A 15 -24.57 -4.63 3.54
C GLY A 15 -23.29 -4.99 2.79
N TYR A 16 -22.32 -4.07 2.81
CA TYR A 16 -21.00 -4.21 2.20
C TYR A 16 -19.94 -4.17 3.29
N GLN A 17 -18.88 -4.99 3.16
CA GLN A 17 -17.72 -4.86 4.02
C GLN A 17 -16.95 -3.58 3.70
N ASP A 18 -16.79 -3.27 2.41
CA ASP A 18 -16.01 -2.12 1.97
C ASP A 18 -16.76 -1.34 0.88
N PHE A 19 -16.77 -0.01 1.00
CA PHE A 19 -17.06 0.91 -0.10
C PHE A 19 -15.74 1.39 -0.69
N ILE A 20 -15.51 1.11 -1.98
CA ILE A 20 -14.28 1.56 -2.65
C ILE A 20 -14.51 2.93 -3.28
N SER A 21 -14.02 3.97 -2.62
CA SER A 21 -14.01 5.31 -3.19
C SER A 21 -12.74 5.55 -3.99
N HIS A 22 -12.88 6.08 -5.21
CA HIS A 22 -11.78 6.23 -6.12
C HIS A 22 -12.05 7.27 -7.21
N ASP A 23 -11.00 7.94 -7.71
CA ASP A 23 -11.14 8.83 -8.85
C ASP A 23 -11.18 8.03 -10.15
N TRP A 24 -12.01 8.43 -11.13
CA TRP A 24 -12.12 7.70 -12.39
C TRP A 24 -10.93 7.87 -13.34
N GLY A 25 -10.16 8.95 -13.18
CA GLY A 25 -9.07 9.33 -14.08
C GLY A 25 -7.73 8.62 -13.82
N THR A 26 -7.61 7.91 -12.71
CA THR A 26 -6.44 7.08 -12.39
C THR A 26 -6.48 5.76 -13.15
N SER A 27 -5.30 5.31 -13.60
CA SER A 27 -5.12 4.07 -14.36
C SER A 27 -5.79 2.87 -13.69
N ARG A 28 -6.50 2.07 -14.51
CA ARG A 28 -7.16 0.83 -14.07
C ARG A 28 -6.15 -0.17 -13.48
N TRP A 29 -4.93 -0.20 -14.00
CA TRP A 29 -3.88 -1.10 -13.52
C TRP A 29 -3.38 -0.74 -12.12
N LEU A 30 -3.23 0.55 -11.82
CA LEU A 30 -2.84 1.00 -10.47
C LEU A 30 -3.90 0.63 -9.43
N LYS A 31 -5.18 0.82 -9.79
CA LYS A 31 -6.31 0.41 -8.94
C LYS A 31 -6.36 -1.10 -8.75
N LEU A 32 -6.16 -1.87 -9.83
CA LEU A 32 -6.11 -3.33 -9.74
C LEU A 32 -5.00 -3.78 -8.78
N VAL A 33 -3.78 -3.27 -8.94
CA VAL A 33 -2.66 -3.62 -8.05
C VAL A 33 -2.97 -3.23 -6.60
N ALA A 34 -3.58 -2.06 -6.37
CA ALA A 34 -4.01 -1.67 -5.03
C ALA A 34 -5.00 -2.68 -4.42
N LEU A 35 -6.02 -3.09 -5.18
CA LEU A 35 -6.99 -4.10 -4.73
C LEU A 35 -6.34 -5.46 -4.47
N LEU A 36 -5.38 -5.90 -5.30
CA LEU A 36 -4.63 -7.15 -5.05
C LEU A 36 -3.83 -7.06 -3.75
N VAL A 37 -3.15 -5.93 -3.49
CA VAL A 37 -2.38 -5.74 -2.25
C VAL A 37 -3.29 -5.72 -1.02
N ILE A 38 -4.39 -4.94 -1.06
CA ILE A 38 -5.30 -4.79 0.09
C ILE A 38 -5.97 -6.13 0.43
N PHE A 39 -6.52 -6.83 -0.57
CA PHE A 39 -7.38 -7.99 -0.32
C PHE A 39 -6.67 -9.34 -0.34
N ASN A 40 -5.53 -9.46 -1.05
CA ASN A 40 -4.93 -10.78 -1.33
C ASN A 40 -3.54 -10.97 -0.69
N SER A 41 -2.83 -9.92 -0.29
CA SER A 41 -1.43 -10.02 0.17
C SER A 41 -1.24 -10.92 1.39
N HIS A 42 -2.10 -10.82 2.40
CA HIS A 42 -2.02 -11.66 3.60
C HIS A 42 -2.23 -13.16 3.30
N ALA A 43 -3.20 -13.48 2.44
CA ALA A 43 -3.45 -14.85 2.04
C ALA A 43 -2.30 -15.40 1.17
N ALA A 44 -1.74 -14.55 0.29
CA ALA A 44 -0.57 -14.90 -0.51
C ALA A 44 0.65 -15.20 0.38
N ALA A 45 0.89 -14.37 1.39
CA ALA A 45 1.93 -14.58 2.39
C ALA A 45 1.75 -15.89 3.16
N ALA A 46 0.53 -16.17 3.65
CA ALA A 46 0.22 -17.42 4.33
C ALA A 46 0.41 -18.64 3.42
N ALA A 47 -0.04 -18.59 2.18
CA ALA A 47 0.14 -19.67 1.20
C ALA A 47 1.62 -19.91 0.88
N CYS A 48 2.41 -18.85 0.71
CA CYS A 48 3.85 -18.93 0.54
C CYS A 48 4.49 -19.69 1.72
N PHE A 49 4.16 -19.32 2.95
CA PHE A 49 4.66 -19.97 4.16
C PHE A 49 4.27 -21.46 4.23
N LEU A 50 2.99 -21.78 4.02
CA LEU A 50 2.49 -23.16 4.10
C LEU A 50 3.11 -24.05 3.02
N VAL A 51 3.24 -23.56 1.79
CA VAL A 51 3.88 -24.31 0.70
C VAL A 51 5.38 -24.49 0.97
N SER A 52 6.06 -23.48 1.52
CA SER A 52 7.47 -23.59 1.88
C SER A 52 7.71 -24.62 2.99
N LEU A 53 6.83 -24.65 3.99
CA LEU A 53 6.85 -25.68 5.05
C LEU A 53 6.62 -27.08 4.47
N LEU A 54 5.63 -27.23 3.59
CA LEU A 54 5.34 -28.51 2.93
C LEU A 54 6.53 -28.99 2.09
N VAL A 55 7.14 -28.11 1.29
CA VAL A 55 8.35 -28.44 0.51
C VAL A 55 9.48 -28.87 1.44
N GLY A 56 9.69 -28.18 2.56
CA GLY A 56 10.67 -28.57 3.56
C GLY A 56 10.43 -29.97 4.11
N VAL A 57 9.19 -30.30 4.49
CA VAL A 57 8.81 -31.65 4.97
C VAL A 57 9.05 -32.71 3.89
N LEU A 58 8.63 -32.44 2.64
CA LEU A 58 8.81 -33.37 1.53
C LEU A 58 10.30 -33.64 1.24
N ARG A 59 11.15 -32.61 1.34
CA ARG A 59 12.61 -32.78 1.22
C ARG A 59 13.19 -33.65 2.33
N ILE A 60 12.80 -33.39 3.59
CA ILE A 60 13.23 -34.18 4.76
C ILE A 60 12.85 -35.66 4.57
N SER A 61 11.66 -35.93 4.04
CA SER A 61 11.19 -37.30 3.77
C SER A 61 11.84 -37.96 2.56
N GLY A 62 12.61 -37.23 1.75
CA GLY A 62 13.16 -37.71 0.47
C GLY A 62 12.13 -37.83 -0.66
N ALA A 63 10.89 -37.36 -0.46
CA ALA A 63 9.83 -37.40 -1.47
C ALA A 63 10.05 -36.42 -2.63
N VAL A 64 10.81 -35.34 -2.40
CA VAL A 64 11.27 -34.42 -3.45
C VAL A 64 12.78 -34.17 -3.33
N PRO A 65 13.48 -33.86 -4.43
CA PRO A 65 14.92 -33.58 -4.37
C PRO A 65 15.24 -32.35 -3.51
N ASP A 66 16.33 -32.41 -2.72
CA ASP A 66 16.88 -31.24 -2.03
C ASP A 66 17.63 -30.34 -3.02
N HIS A 67 16.87 -29.67 -3.88
CA HIS A 67 17.38 -28.75 -4.89
C HIS A 67 16.73 -27.38 -4.73
N PHE A 68 17.52 -26.32 -4.90
CA PHE A 68 17.08 -24.92 -4.69
C PHE A 68 15.83 -24.57 -5.51
N SER A 69 15.67 -25.17 -6.70
CA SER A 69 14.53 -24.92 -7.57
C SER A 69 13.18 -25.27 -6.93
N THR A 70 13.15 -26.23 -6.00
CA THR A 70 11.90 -26.63 -5.33
C THR A 70 11.41 -25.55 -4.35
N ALA A 71 12.29 -24.69 -3.84
CA ALA A 71 11.89 -23.53 -3.03
C ALA A 71 11.00 -22.56 -3.82
N PHE A 72 11.16 -22.46 -5.15
CA PHE A 72 10.33 -21.57 -5.98
C PHE A 72 8.85 -21.91 -5.97
N ALA A 73 8.46 -23.10 -5.53
CA ALA A 73 7.05 -23.43 -5.31
C ALA A 73 6.38 -22.42 -4.33
N GLY A 74 7.09 -21.94 -3.31
CA GLY A 74 6.61 -20.91 -2.40
C GLY A 74 6.35 -19.57 -3.11
N HIS A 75 7.27 -19.13 -3.98
CA HIS A 75 7.10 -17.93 -4.81
C HIS A 75 5.93 -18.06 -5.79
N VAL A 76 5.80 -19.23 -6.44
CA VAL A 76 4.67 -19.51 -7.36
C VAL A 76 3.35 -19.48 -6.59
N ALA A 77 3.28 -20.10 -5.42
CA ALA A 77 2.10 -20.07 -4.57
C ALA A 77 1.73 -18.64 -4.14
N PHE A 78 2.73 -17.83 -3.77
CA PHE A 78 2.54 -16.42 -3.44
C PHE A 78 1.83 -15.68 -4.58
N TYR A 79 2.38 -15.70 -5.80
CA TYR A 79 1.80 -14.95 -6.92
C TYR A 79 0.47 -15.53 -7.42
N ALA A 80 0.32 -16.86 -7.40
CA ALA A 80 -0.94 -17.50 -7.74
C ALA A 80 -2.05 -17.05 -6.79
N VAL A 81 -1.80 -17.07 -5.49
CA VAL A 81 -2.78 -16.60 -4.50
C VAL A 81 -2.94 -15.08 -4.58
N LEU A 82 -1.87 -14.30 -4.75
CA LEU A 82 -1.98 -12.85 -4.91
C LEU A 82 -2.91 -12.47 -6.08
N CYS A 83 -2.86 -13.17 -7.20
CA CYS A 83 -3.69 -12.91 -8.38
C CYS A 83 -5.10 -13.50 -8.28
N PHE A 84 -5.25 -14.67 -7.64
CA PHE A 84 -6.48 -15.46 -7.72
C PHE A 84 -7.17 -15.72 -6.38
N TRP A 85 -6.71 -15.11 -5.27
CA TRP A 85 -7.27 -15.34 -3.94
C TRP A 85 -8.78 -15.11 -3.87
N GLN A 86 -9.31 -14.11 -4.57
CA GLN A 86 -10.75 -13.85 -4.60
C GLN A 86 -11.56 -15.09 -5.02
N ARG A 87 -11.09 -15.80 -6.06
CA ARG A 87 -11.72 -17.03 -6.56
C ARG A 87 -11.43 -18.23 -5.67
N LEU A 88 -10.20 -18.36 -5.17
CA LEU A 88 -9.83 -19.43 -4.25
C LEU A 88 -10.62 -19.33 -2.94
N ARG A 89 -10.81 -18.11 -2.45
CA ARG A 89 -11.55 -17.81 -1.24
C ARG A 89 -12.99 -18.32 -1.35
N GLU A 90 -13.66 -18.16 -2.48
CA GLU A 90 -15.03 -18.67 -2.68
C GLU A 90 -15.16 -20.18 -2.47
N LEU A 91 -14.07 -20.96 -2.63
CA LEU A 91 -14.05 -22.39 -2.40
C LEU A 91 -13.92 -22.77 -0.91
N VAL A 92 -13.31 -21.90 -0.09
CA VAL A 92 -12.90 -22.23 1.30
C VAL A 92 -13.50 -21.31 2.36
N LEU A 93 -13.96 -20.12 1.99
CA LEU A 93 -14.41 -19.06 2.88
C LEU A 93 -15.56 -18.26 2.23
N LYS A 94 -16.30 -17.51 3.05
CA LYS A 94 -17.32 -16.59 2.51
C LYS A 94 -16.65 -15.45 1.69
N PRO A 95 -17.20 -15.09 0.52
CA PRO A 95 -16.68 -13.99 -0.28
C PRO A 95 -16.82 -12.66 0.49
N ARG A 96 -15.88 -11.75 0.27
CA ARG A 96 -16.06 -10.35 0.70
C ARG A 96 -16.90 -9.64 -0.34
N ILE A 97 -17.92 -8.93 0.12
CA ILE A 97 -18.86 -8.15 -0.67
C ILE A 97 -18.44 -6.68 -0.57
N VAL A 98 -18.08 -6.14 -1.72
CA VAL A 98 -17.50 -4.80 -1.84
C VAL A 98 -18.32 -4.02 -2.85
N PHE A 99 -18.60 -2.74 -2.54
CA PHE A 99 -19.23 -1.83 -3.50
C PHE A 99 -18.16 -1.08 -4.29
N LEU A 100 -18.26 -1.15 -5.62
CA LEU A 100 -17.46 -0.34 -6.53
C LEU A 100 -18.40 0.26 -7.57
N ASP A 101 -18.61 1.57 -7.48
CA ASP A 101 -19.49 2.37 -8.33
C ASP A 101 -19.46 1.96 -9.82
N LYS A 102 -18.28 1.83 -10.42
CA LYS A 102 -18.10 1.53 -11.85
C LYS A 102 -18.59 0.14 -12.25
N LEU A 103 -18.71 -0.79 -11.31
CA LEU A 103 -19.21 -2.15 -11.54
C LEU A 103 -20.65 -2.33 -11.07
N CYS A 104 -21.06 -1.61 -10.03
CA CYS A 104 -22.36 -1.76 -9.39
C CYS A 104 -23.43 -0.84 -9.98
N ILE A 105 -23.04 0.30 -10.54
CA ILE A 105 -23.93 1.25 -11.22
C ILE A 105 -23.88 0.97 -12.72
N SER A 106 -25.05 0.90 -13.36
CA SER A 106 -25.14 0.71 -14.81
C SER A 106 -24.34 1.79 -15.54
N GLN A 107 -23.46 1.37 -16.46
CA GLN A 107 -22.67 2.30 -17.28
C GLN A 107 -23.32 2.57 -18.65
N GLU A 108 -24.29 1.75 -19.04
CA GLU A 108 -24.91 1.76 -20.38
C GLU A 108 -26.37 2.24 -20.36
N ASP A 109 -27.11 1.92 -19.29
CA ASP A 109 -28.50 2.32 -19.11
C ASP A 109 -28.56 3.58 -18.24
N GLU A 110 -28.89 4.72 -18.84
CA GLU A 110 -28.92 6.03 -18.17
C GLU A 110 -29.94 6.11 -17.04
N GLU A 111 -31.11 5.46 -17.15
CA GLU A 111 -32.13 5.50 -16.10
C GLU A 111 -31.69 4.65 -14.89
N LEU A 112 -31.09 3.49 -15.13
CA LEU A 112 -30.48 2.68 -14.07
C LEU A 112 -29.26 3.36 -13.45
N LYS A 113 -28.48 4.08 -14.26
CA LYS A 113 -27.32 4.84 -13.80
C LYS A 113 -27.75 5.97 -12.87
N GLU A 114 -28.74 6.76 -13.28
CA GLU A 114 -29.32 7.84 -12.46
C GLU A 114 -29.84 7.30 -11.13
N ARG A 115 -30.67 6.24 -11.16
CA ARG A 115 -31.14 5.58 -9.93
C ARG A 115 -30.01 5.05 -9.05
N GLY A 116 -28.96 4.50 -9.66
CA GLY A 116 -27.78 4.02 -8.96
C GLY A 116 -26.99 5.15 -8.28
N ILE A 117 -26.82 6.28 -8.97
CA ILE A 117 -26.17 7.49 -8.44
C ILE A 117 -26.99 8.05 -7.27
N LEU A 118 -28.30 8.20 -7.42
CA LEU A 118 -29.20 8.66 -6.36
C LEU A 118 -29.21 7.72 -5.14
N SER A 119 -28.84 6.46 -5.33
CA SER A 119 -28.74 5.45 -4.25
C SER A 119 -27.37 5.40 -3.56
N LEU A 120 -26.36 6.17 -4.03
CA LEU A 120 -25.01 6.18 -3.45
C LEU A 120 -24.98 6.43 -1.93
N PRO A 121 -25.74 7.38 -1.37
CA PRO A 121 -25.77 7.57 0.09
C PRO A 121 -26.23 6.32 0.83
N GLY A 122 -27.18 5.56 0.27
CA GLY A 122 -27.64 4.30 0.84
C GLY A 122 -26.58 3.20 0.80
N PHE A 123 -25.79 3.12 -0.27
CA PHE A 123 -24.67 2.17 -0.36
C PHE A 123 -23.55 2.51 0.63
N LEU A 124 -23.22 3.80 0.77
CA LEU A 124 -22.28 4.28 1.79
C LEU A 124 -22.78 3.97 3.21
N ASP A 125 -24.07 4.19 3.49
CA ASP A 125 -24.64 3.89 4.80
C ASP A 125 -24.62 2.39 5.13
N ARG A 126 -24.79 1.53 4.12
CA ARG A 126 -24.72 0.07 4.29
C ARG A 126 -23.31 -0.50 4.22
N SER A 127 -22.28 0.32 4.15
CA SER A 127 -20.87 -0.11 4.13
C SER A 127 -20.23 -0.01 5.52
N GLU A 128 -19.50 -1.05 5.93
CA GLU A 128 -18.78 -1.09 7.22
C GLU A 128 -17.52 -0.21 7.19
N GLU A 129 -16.77 -0.24 6.09
CA GLU A 129 -15.52 0.51 5.88
C GLU A 129 -15.55 1.33 4.59
N LEU A 130 -14.87 2.48 4.58
CA LEU A 130 -14.60 3.28 3.39
C LEU A 130 -13.12 3.14 3.03
N THR A 131 -12.83 2.43 1.93
CA THR A 131 -11.48 2.30 1.38
C THR A 131 -11.28 3.31 0.26
N ILE A 132 -10.41 4.29 0.49
CA ILE A 132 -10.06 5.34 -0.47
C ILE A 132 -8.83 4.90 -1.26
N LEU A 133 -9.01 4.61 -2.55
CA LEU A 133 -7.89 4.44 -3.48
C LEU A 133 -7.36 5.82 -3.88
N TRP A 134 -6.46 6.35 -3.05
CA TRP A 134 -5.99 7.71 -3.17
C TRP A 134 -5.01 7.88 -4.33
N SER A 135 -5.23 8.96 -5.07
CA SER A 135 -4.33 9.52 -6.07
C SER A 135 -4.33 11.04 -5.91
N ARG A 136 -3.39 11.73 -6.57
CA ARG A 136 -3.37 13.20 -6.64
C ARG A 136 -4.70 13.82 -7.10
N LYS A 137 -5.50 13.10 -7.89
CA LYS A 137 -6.78 13.60 -8.42
C LYS A 137 -7.94 13.44 -7.45
N TYR A 138 -7.83 12.64 -6.39
CA TYR A 138 -8.96 12.28 -5.54
C TYR A 138 -9.72 13.51 -4.99
N PHE A 139 -8.99 14.44 -4.36
CA PHE A 139 -9.58 15.67 -3.80
C PHE A 139 -9.90 16.75 -4.83
N THR A 140 -9.69 16.51 -6.13
CA THR A 140 -10.22 17.39 -7.18
C THR A 140 -11.58 16.93 -7.66
N ARG A 141 -12.07 15.74 -7.29
CA ARG A 141 -13.31 15.16 -7.80
C ARG A 141 -14.48 15.39 -6.86
N LEU A 142 -15.57 15.92 -7.42
CA LEU A 142 -16.80 16.24 -6.70
C LEU A 142 -17.33 15.05 -5.87
N TRP A 143 -17.62 13.93 -6.54
CA TRP A 143 -18.20 12.73 -5.90
C TRP A 143 -17.27 12.13 -4.84
N CYS A 144 -15.96 12.03 -5.11
CA CYS A 144 -15.00 11.44 -4.17
C CYS A 144 -14.96 12.19 -2.82
N THR A 145 -15.00 13.52 -2.85
CA THR A 145 -15.08 14.32 -1.61
C THR A 145 -16.45 14.23 -0.95
N CYS A 146 -17.53 14.15 -1.72
CA CYS A 146 -18.87 13.96 -1.18
C CYS A 146 -19.02 12.60 -0.48
N GLU A 147 -18.48 11.52 -1.06
CA GLU A 147 -18.47 10.18 -0.46
C GLU A 147 -17.75 10.18 0.89
N LEU A 148 -16.56 10.79 0.94
CA LEU A 148 -15.79 10.95 2.16
C LEU A 148 -16.58 11.70 3.24
N ILE A 149 -17.08 12.89 2.93
CA ILE A 149 -17.80 13.70 3.92
C ILE A 149 -19.08 13.01 4.36
N THR A 150 -19.85 12.43 3.43
CA THR A 150 -21.07 11.67 3.73
C THR A 150 -20.79 10.52 4.69
N PHE A 151 -19.72 9.74 4.46
CA PHE A 151 -19.34 8.64 5.34
C PHE A 151 -18.92 9.12 6.73
N LEU A 152 -18.27 10.29 6.82
CA LEU A 152 -17.80 10.88 8.08
C LEU A 152 -18.89 11.55 8.92
N ARG A 153 -20.10 11.75 8.38
CA ARG A 153 -21.26 12.25 9.12
C ARG A 153 -21.67 11.31 10.25
N ASP A 154 -21.55 9.99 10.06
CA ASP A 154 -21.73 9.04 11.15
C ASP A 154 -20.46 9.00 12.01
N HIS A 155 -20.51 9.64 13.18
CA HIS A 155 -19.41 9.67 14.15
C HIS A 155 -18.88 8.28 14.52
N ARG A 156 -19.75 7.25 14.51
CA ARG A 156 -19.37 5.86 14.82
C ARG A 156 -18.53 5.24 13.71
N LYS A 157 -18.73 5.68 12.46
CA LYS A 157 -18.03 5.18 11.27
C LYS A 157 -16.67 5.82 11.05
N ARG A 158 -16.36 6.91 11.77
CA ARG A 158 -15.10 7.64 11.60
C ARG A 158 -13.88 6.71 11.67
N LYS A 159 -13.79 5.76 12.58
CA LYS A 159 -12.59 4.89 12.67
C LYS A 159 -12.37 3.94 11.48
N PHE A 160 -13.32 3.83 10.55
CA PHE A 160 -13.28 2.88 9.43
C PHE A 160 -13.05 3.57 8.07
N VAL A 161 -12.12 4.52 8.02
CA VAL A 161 -11.64 5.10 6.76
C VAL A 161 -10.20 4.68 6.54
N GLN A 162 -9.96 3.92 5.48
CA GLN A 162 -8.64 3.48 5.07
C GLN A 162 -8.22 4.23 3.80
N VAL A 163 -7.11 4.97 3.86
CA VAL A 163 -6.56 5.70 2.71
C VAL A 163 -5.38 4.92 2.15
N VAL A 164 -5.47 4.50 0.89
CA VAL A 164 -4.45 3.67 0.23
C VAL A 164 -3.94 4.35 -1.02
N PRO A 165 -2.69 4.85 -1.05
CA PRO A 165 -2.08 5.37 -2.26
C PRO A 165 -1.89 4.29 -3.31
N VAL A 166 -2.49 4.47 -4.48
CA VAL A 166 -2.39 3.46 -5.55
C VAL A 166 -0.96 3.24 -6.04
N LYS A 167 -0.11 4.29 -6.01
CA LYS A 167 1.32 4.21 -6.37
C LYS A 167 2.14 3.47 -5.32
N LEU A 168 1.74 3.53 -4.05
CA LEU A 168 2.39 2.78 -2.98
C LEU A 168 2.23 1.28 -3.21
N CYS A 169 1.03 0.82 -3.56
CA CYS A 169 0.79 -0.60 -3.84
C CYS A 169 1.60 -1.10 -5.04
N LEU A 170 1.74 -0.29 -6.10
CA LEU A 170 2.65 -0.60 -7.20
C LEU A 170 4.11 -0.69 -6.74
N LEU A 171 4.56 0.27 -5.93
CA LEU A 171 5.91 0.28 -5.37
C LEU A 171 6.19 -0.98 -4.53
N MET A 172 5.24 -1.40 -3.69
CA MET A 172 5.34 -2.62 -2.90
C MET A 172 5.42 -3.88 -3.75
N LEU A 173 4.65 -3.95 -4.84
CA LEU A 173 4.74 -5.06 -5.79
C LEU A 173 6.11 -5.11 -6.47
N LEU A 174 6.61 -3.96 -6.93
CA LEU A 174 7.95 -3.87 -7.53
C LEU A 174 9.05 -4.24 -6.53
N MET A 175 8.96 -3.75 -5.29
CA MET A 175 9.89 -4.13 -4.22
C MET A 175 9.84 -5.63 -3.97
N SER A 176 8.65 -6.22 -3.89
CA SER A 176 8.47 -7.66 -3.72
C SER A 176 9.23 -8.45 -4.79
N VAL A 177 9.04 -8.09 -6.07
CA VAL A 177 9.75 -8.72 -7.19
C VAL A 177 11.27 -8.54 -7.04
N SER A 178 11.75 -7.32 -6.78
CA SER A 178 13.19 -7.06 -6.60
C SER A 178 13.80 -7.90 -5.48
N TRP A 179 13.15 -7.96 -4.32
CA TRP A 179 13.63 -8.73 -3.17
C TRP A 179 13.60 -10.23 -3.40
N GLN A 180 12.60 -10.76 -4.10
CA GLN A 180 12.56 -12.18 -4.48
C GLN A 180 13.70 -12.52 -5.46
N CYS A 181 14.03 -11.61 -6.38
CA CYS A 181 15.17 -11.79 -7.29
C CYS A 181 16.50 -11.75 -6.53
N LEU A 182 16.66 -10.79 -5.61
CA LEU A 182 17.86 -10.72 -4.76
C LEU A 182 18.01 -11.97 -3.89
N ALA A 183 16.93 -12.44 -3.27
CA ALA A 183 16.93 -13.67 -2.49
C ALA A 183 17.32 -14.88 -3.36
N ALA A 184 16.65 -15.07 -4.51
CA ALA A 184 16.98 -16.14 -5.44
C ALA A 184 18.45 -16.10 -5.88
N GLY A 185 18.95 -14.93 -6.31
CA GLY A 185 20.34 -14.76 -6.71
C GLY A 185 21.32 -15.04 -5.57
N TYR A 186 20.96 -14.68 -4.33
CA TYR A 186 21.75 -14.96 -3.14
C TYR A 186 21.84 -16.45 -2.83
N TYR A 187 20.72 -17.18 -2.76
CA TYR A 187 20.73 -18.60 -2.43
C TYR A 187 21.36 -19.46 -3.54
N ILE A 188 21.15 -19.09 -4.82
CA ILE A 188 21.86 -19.73 -5.95
C ILE A 188 23.38 -19.57 -5.78
N ALA A 189 23.84 -18.39 -5.39
CA ALA A 189 25.26 -18.13 -5.20
C ALA A 189 25.87 -18.93 -4.03
N TYR A 190 25.06 -19.33 -3.05
CA TYR A 190 25.54 -20.02 -1.86
C TYR A 190 25.48 -21.54 -1.97
N ARG A 191 24.40 -22.12 -2.53
CA ARG A 191 24.20 -23.58 -2.61
C ARG A 191 24.95 -24.25 -3.78
N GLU A 192 25.10 -23.59 -4.92
CA GLU A 192 25.65 -24.21 -6.16
C GLU A 192 27.18 -24.08 -6.30
N VAL A 193 27.88 -23.49 -5.33
CA VAL A 193 29.35 -23.41 -5.38
C VAL A 193 30.00 -24.79 -5.21
N ASP A 194 29.28 -25.74 -4.60
CA ASP A 194 29.75 -27.11 -4.32
C ASP A 194 29.34 -28.16 -5.36
N SER A 195 28.43 -27.87 -6.30
CA SER A 195 27.80 -28.88 -7.18
C SER A 195 28.49 -29.13 -8.54
N GLY A 196 29.57 -28.41 -8.85
CA GLY A 196 30.26 -28.50 -10.15
C GLY A 196 29.58 -27.72 -11.31
N PHE A 197 28.37 -27.20 -11.13
CA PHE A 197 27.64 -26.38 -12.13
C PHE A 197 27.95 -24.87 -12.04
N ARG A 198 29.24 -24.52 -11.91
CA ARG A 198 29.68 -23.14 -11.60
C ARG A 198 29.27 -22.09 -12.63
N VAL A 199 29.26 -22.41 -13.92
CA VAL A 199 28.93 -21.42 -14.97
C VAL A 199 27.45 -21.05 -14.91
N THR A 200 26.57 -22.05 -14.86
CA THR A 200 25.11 -21.86 -14.79
C THR A 200 24.71 -21.06 -13.56
N SER A 201 25.30 -21.34 -12.39
CA SER A 201 24.99 -20.62 -11.15
C SER A 201 25.49 -19.17 -11.14
N ILE A 202 26.68 -18.91 -11.69
CA ILE A 202 27.19 -17.53 -11.88
C ILE A 202 26.29 -16.74 -12.83
N THR A 203 25.91 -17.33 -13.97
CA THR A 203 25.03 -16.67 -14.94
C THR A 203 23.66 -16.35 -14.32
N ALA A 204 23.04 -17.32 -13.64
CA ALA A 204 21.76 -17.10 -12.96
C ALA A 204 21.86 -16.00 -11.89
N ARG A 205 22.94 -16.00 -11.08
CA ARG A 205 23.19 -14.95 -10.07
C ARG A 205 23.23 -13.55 -10.70
N ILE A 206 24.02 -13.40 -11.77
CA ILE A 206 24.15 -12.12 -12.47
C ILE A 206 22.79 -11.67 -13.00
N ILE A 207 22.03 -12.57 -13.63
CA ILE A 207 20.71 -12.25 -14.18
C ILE A 207 19.75 -11.74 -13.09
N PHE A 208 19.60 -12.48 -11.98
CA PHE A 208 18.66 -12.10 -10.93
C PHE A 208 19.06 -10.79 -10.22
N GLN A 209 20.36 -10.59 -9.97
CA GLN A 209 20.85 -9.36 -9.34
C GLN A 209 20.75 -8.16 -10.29
N SER A 210 21.11 -8.31 -11.56
CA SER A 210 20.95 -7.27 -12.57
C SER A 210 19.48 -6.89 -12.74
N MET A 211 18.56 -7.85 -12.76
CA MET A 211 17.12 -7.56 -12.85
C MET A 211 16.64 -6.73 -11.66
N ALA A 212 17.06 -7.07 -10.44
CA ALA A 212 16.72 -6.28 -9.26
C ALA A 212 17.24 -4.83 -9.37
N VAL A 213 18.50 -4.65 -9.79
CA VAL A 213 19.13 -3.32 -9.94
C VAL A 213 18.47 -2.48 -11.03
N LEU A 214 18.08 -3.08 -12.15
CA LEU A 214 17.42 -2.37 -13.26
C LEU A 214 16.04 -1.84 -12.87
N ILE A 215 15.37 -2.45 -11.89
CA ILE A 215 14.06 -2.01 -11.39
C ILE A 215 14.19 -0.83 -10.41
N LEU A 216 15.34 -0.67 -9.73
CA LEU A 216 15.53 0.35 -8.67
C LEU A 216 15.32 1.80 -9.15
N PRO A 217 15.86 2.27 -10.31
CA PRO A 217 15.59 3.62 -10.79
C PRO A 217 14.10 3.88 -11.00
N PHE A 218 13.37 2.88 -11.51
CA PHE A 218 11.94 2.99 -11.75
C PHE A 218 11.14 3.08 -10.43
N GLN A 219 11.50 2.25 -9.44
CA GLN A 219 10.95 2.34 -8.08
C GLN A 219 11.21 3.72 -7.47
N ASN A 220 12.44 4.21 -7.54
CA ASN A 220 12.82 5.52 -7.03
C ASN A 220 12.03 6.63 -7.72
N TYR A 221 11.81 6.56 -9.03
CA TYR A 221 11.02 7.53 -9.77
C TYR A 221 9.57 7.61 -9.27
N ILE A 222 8.91 6.46 -9.14
CA ILE A 222 7.53 6.37 -8.63
C ILE A 222 7.45 6.86 -7.18
N ALA A 223 8.42 6.45 -6.35
CA ALA A 223 8.45 6.82 -4.94
C ALA A 223 8.64 8.34 -4.75
N LEU A 224 9.54 8.97 -5.50
CA LEU A 224 9.73 10.42 -5.48
C LEU A 224 8.45 11.18 -5.88
N GLU A 225 7.74 10.69 -6.89
CA GLU A 225 6.47 11.27 -7.31
C GLU A 225 5.41 11.11 -6.22
N LEU A 226 5.28 9.92 -5.63
CA LEU A 226 4.37 9.67 -4.51
C LEU A 226 4.66 10.59 -3.31
N MET A 227 5.93 10.76 -2.93
CA MET A 227 6.31 11.65 -1.82
C MET A 227 5.91 13.10 -2.12
N THR A 228 6.11 13.54 -3.36
CA THR A 228 5.69 14.89 -3.80
C THR A 228 4.17 15.06 -3.70
N GLU A 229 3.40 14.05 -4.10
CA GLU A 229 1.93 14.07 -4.00
C GLU A 229 1.45 14.12 -2.54
N ILE A 230 2.09 13.37 -1.64
CA ILE A 230 1.76 13.36 -0.20
C ILE A 230 2.14 14.71 0.45
N GLU A 231 3.23 15.33 0.02
CA GLU A 231 3.64 16.66 0.49
C GLU A 231 2.67 17.77 0.04
N ASP A 232 2.10 17.64 -1.15
CA ASP A 232 1.15 18.62 -1.70
C ASP A 232 -0.29 18.44 -1.16
N LEU A 233 -0.62 17.27 -0.63
CA LEU A 233 -1.97 16.93 -0.16
C LEU A 233 -2.55 17.90 0.90
N PRO A 234 -1.82 18.32 1.97
CA PRO A 234 -2.36 19.27 2.93
C PRO A 234 -2.73 20.61 2.29
N ARG A 235 -1.93 21.07 1.30
CA ARG A 235 -2.22 22.29 0.55
C ARG A 235 -3.48 22.10 -0.31
N GLN A 236 -3.59 20.97 -1.00
CA GLN A 236 -4.76 20.62 -1.81
C GLN A 236 -6.05 20.59 -0.98
N MET A 237 -6.02 19.98 0.20
CA MET A 237 -7.19 19.92 1.10
C MET A 237 -7.54 21.29 1.66
N LYS A 238 -6.54 22.10 2.07
CA LYS A 238 -6.77 23.46 2.58
C LYS A 238 -7.35 24.40 1.53
N SER A 239 -6.95 24.25 0.27
CA SER A 239 -7.46 25.06 -0.85
C SER A 239 -8.64 24.41 -1.58
N PHE A 240 -9.24 23.37 -1.01
CA PHE A 240 -10.35 22.67 -1.64
C PHE A 240 -11.57 23.60 -1.75
N SER A 241 -12.24 23.59 -2.90
CA SER A 241 -13.60 24.12 -3.02
C SER A 241 -14.45 23.20 -3.88
N ILE A 242 -15.63 22.87 -3.37
CA ILE A 242 -16.60 22.03 -4.06
C ILE A 242 -17.08 22.68 -5.36
N ARG A 243 -17.13 24.02 -5.42
CA ARG A 243 -17.47 24.79 -6.62
C ARG A 243 -16.45 24.58 -7.74
N ALA A 244 -15.18 24.45 -7.38
CA ALA A 244 -14.07 24.21 -8.31
C ALA A 244 -13.82 22.71 -8.58
N ALA A 245 -14.46 21.80 -7.86
CA ALA A 245 -14.24 20.36 -8.01
C ALA A 245 -14.71 19.85 -9.37
N ASP A 246 -13.93 18.99 -10.02
CA ASP A 246 -14.21 18.42 -11.33
C ASP A 246 -15.42 17.47 -11.29
N CYS A 247 -16.36 17.65 -12.24
CA CYS A 247 -17.43 16.70 -12.57
C CYS A 247 -17.18 16.05 -13.93
N ALA A 248 -17.38 14.72 -14.05
CA ALA A 248 -17.33 14.05 -15.36
C ALA A 248 -18.41 14.58 -16.33
N CYS A 249 -19.60 14.86 -15.78
CA CYS A 249 -20.72 15.47 -16.50
C CYS A 249 -20.34 16.81 -17.17
N CYS A 250 -19.67 17.70 -16.44
CA CYS A 250 -19.30 19.03 -16.95
C CYS A 250 -18.16 18.95 -17.97
N SER A 251 -17.19 18.05 -17.78
CA SER A 251 -16.09 17.86 -18.74
C SER A 251 -16.54 17.33 -20.10
N SER A 252 -17.70 16.69 -20.17
CA SER A 252 -18.32 16.18 -21.40
C SER A 252 -19.41 17.12 -21.94
N SER A 253 -19.47 18.37 -21.45
CA SER A 253 -20.50 19.35 -21.82
C SER A 253 -21.93 18.83 -21.61
N HIS A 254 -22.14 17.98 -20.61
CA HIS A 254 -23.41 17.33 -20.31
C HIS A 254 -23.95 16.47 -21.46
N LEU A 255 -23.05 15.85 -22.24
CA LEU A 255 -23.40 14.95 -23.33
C LEU A 255 -22.78 13.56 -23.10
N THR A 256 -23.57 12.52 -23.36
CA THR A 256 -23.06 11.14 -23.47
C THR A 256 -22.21 10.98 -24.73
N GLU A 257 -21.49 9.86 -24.84
CA GLU A 257 -20.80 9.47 -26.09
C GLU A 257 -21.75 9.36 -27.30
N THR A 258 -23.05 9.13 -27.04
CA THR A 258 -24.11 9.08 -28.06
C THR A 258 -24.73 10.44 -28.39
N GLY A 259 -24.27 11.51 -27.75
CA GLY A 259 -24.79 12.88 -27.94
C GLY A 259 -26.08 13.19 -27.18
N LYS A 260 -26.58 12.28 -26.33
CA LYS A 260 -27.74 12.56 -25.46
C LYS A 260 -27.35 13.45 -24.28
N SER A 261 -28.21 14.40 -23.92
CA SER A 261 -28.02 15.27 -22.76
C SER A 261 -28.19 14.49 -21.45
N ILE A 262 -27.33 14.76 -20.46
CA ILE A 262 -27.38 14.17 -19.11
C ILE A 262 -27.56 15.25 -18.04
N PRO A 263 -28.19 14.91 -16.90
CA PRO A 263 -28.27 15.82 -15.76
C PRO A 263 -26.88 16.20 -15.25
N CYS A 264 -26.82 17.35 -14.58
CA CYS A 264 -25.57 17.85 -14.00
C CYS A 264 -25.38 17.27 -12.59
N ASP A 265 -24.39 16.41 -12.39
CA ASP A 265 -24.08 15.86 -11.06
C ASP A 265 -23.79 16.97 -10.04
N ARG A 266 -23.20 18.10 -10.46
CA ARG A 266 -22.97 19.25 -9.56
C ARG A 266 -24.28 19.76 -8.98
N LYS A 267 -25.31 19.89 -9.80
CA LYS A 267 -26.63 20.34 -9.36
C LYS A 267 -27.23 19.35 -8.35
N LEU A 268 -27.16 18.05 -8.66
CA LEU A 268 -27.64 17.00 -7.76
C LEU A 268 -26.91 17.01 -6.40
N VAL A 269 -25.59 17.16 -6.42
CA VAL A 269 -24.79 17.26 -5.19
C VAL A 269 -25.15 18.51 -4.41
N PHE A 270 -25.33 19.66 -5.07
CA PHE A 270 -25.66 20.92 -4.38
C PHE A 270 -27.04 20.87 -3.74
N GLU A 271 -28.04 20.31 -4.44
CA GLU A 271 -29.38 20.06 -3.88
C GLU A 271 -29.33 19.10 -2.67
N ALA A 272 -28.49 18.07 -2.72
CA ALA A 272 -28.30 17.18 -1.57
C ALA A 272 -27.64 17.90 -0.39
N LEU A 273 -26.69 18.80 -0.64
CA LEU A 273 -26.03 19.61 0.39
C LEU A 273 -26.97 20.64 0.99
N GLU A 274 -27.83 21.25 0.19
CA GLU A 274 -28.91 22.13 0.66
C GLU A 274 -29.83 21.36 1.61
N LEU A 275 -30.25 20.14 1.24
CA LEU A 275 -31.07 19.31 2.12
C LEU A 275 -30.36 18.95 3.44
N TRP A 276 -29.03 18.78 3.42
CA TRP A 276 -28.28 18.34 4.58
C TRP A 276 -27.84 19.46 5.52
N TYR A 277 -27.55 20.65 4.97
CA TYR A 277 -26.92 21.75 5.67
C TYR A 277 -27.65 23.08 5.50
N GLY A 278 -28.56 23.18 4.53
CA GLY A 278 -29.42 24.34 4.33
C GLY A 278 -30.38 24.48 5.50
N LYS A 279 -30.15 25.50 6.34
CA LYS A 279 -31.15 25.98 7.29
C LYS A 279 -32.21 26.77 6.52
N ALA A 280 -33.39 27.01 7.11
CA ALA A 280 -34.52 27.67 6.46
C ALA A 280 -34.21 29.05 5.83
N GLU A 281 -33.12 29.71 6.24
CA GLU A 281 -32.67 31.01 5.72
C GLU A 281 -31.27 30.96 5.11
N ALA A 282 -30.64 29.77 5.02
CA ALA A 282 -29.27 29.65 4.55
C ALA A 282 -29.20 29.81 3.03
N THR A 283 -28.26 30.65 2.56
CA THR A 283 -28.02 30.82 1.12
C THR A 283 -27.23 29.65 0.54
N GLU A 284 -27.27 29.48 -0.79
CA GLU A 284 -26.42 28.51 -1.50
C GLU A 284 -24.94 28.66 -1.14
N ASP A 285 -24.49 29.90 -0.99
CA ASP A 285 -23.09 30.16 -0.67
C ASP A 285 -22.71 29.65 0.73
N GLU A 286 -23.62 29.75 1.70
CA GLU A 286 -23.36 29.37 3.08
C GLU A 286 -23.21 27.85 3.25
N TYR A 287 -24.12 27.03 2.69
CA TYR A 287 -24.02 25.57 2.85
C TYR A 287 -22.88 24.97 2.03
N LEU A 288 -22.55 25.53 0.87
CA LEU A 288 -21.40 25.10 0.07
C LEU A 288 -20.08 25.48 0.77
N THR A 289 -20.00 26.67 1.36
CA THR A 289 -18.84 27.09 2.15
C THR A 289 -18.72 26.26 3.44
N HIS A 290 -19.84 25.88 4.05
CA HIS A 290 -19.84 24.93 5.16
C HIS A 290 -19.25 23.58 4.75
N PHE A 291 -19.65 23.02 3.61
CA PHE A 291 -19.06 21.79 3.10
C PHE A 291 -17.54 21.91 2.84
N ASP A 292 -17.12 23.01 2.21
CA ASP A 292 -15.69 23.30 1.99
C ASP A 292 -14.93 23.30 3.32
N SER A 293 -15.49 23.94 4.35
CA SER A 293 -14.92 23.96 5.70
C SER A 293 -14.78 22.56 6.29
N LEU A 294 -15.75 21.66 6.08
CA LEU A 294 -15.70 20.26 6.56
C LEU A 294 -14.52 19.51 5.95
N VAL A 295 -14.30 19.63 4.63
CA VAL A 295 -13.16 19.02 3.93
C VAL A 295 -11.84 19.62 4.39
N GLN A 296 -11.81 20.94 4.60
CA GLN A 296 -10.64 21.70 5.02
C GLN A 296 -10.28 21.51 6.51
N THR A 297 -11.18 20.94 7.33
CA THR A 297 -10.92 20.76 8.77
C THR A 297 -9.65 19.97 9.05
N GLN A 298 -9.02 20.30 10.18
CA GLN A 298 -7.87 19.55 10.67
C GLN A 298 -8.23 18.11 11.04
N GLU A 299 -9.48 17.80 11.37
CA GLU A 299 -9.92 16.43 11.65
C GLU A 299 -9.85 15.56 10.38
N VAL A 300 -10.51 15.99 9.30
CA VAL A 300 -10.52 15.25 8.03
C VAL A 300 -9.11 15.19 7.45
N THR A 301 -8.42 16.33 7.40
CA THR A 301 -7.04 16.41 6.92
C THR A 301 -6.11 15.55 7.76
N GLY A 302 -6.18 15.65 9.09
CA GLY A 302 -5.35 14.89 10.02
C GLY A 302 -5.56 13.38 9.88
N LYS A 303 -6.78 12.94 9.59
CA LYS A 303 -7.12 11.54 9.41
C LYS A 303 -6.68 10.96 8.07
N VAL A 304 -6.89 11.70 6.99
CA VAL A 304 -6.35 11.33 5.68
C VAL A 304 -4.83 11.28 5.75
N LEU A 305 -4.22 12.30 6.35
CA LEU A 305 -2.77 12.35 6.52
C LEU A 305 -2.25 11.30 7.49
N SER A 306 -2.94 10.94 8.58
CA SER A 306 -2.46 9.90 9.50
C SER A 306 -2.47 8.53 8.83
N GLY A 307 -3.47 8.24 8.00
CA GLY A 307 -3.50 7.06 7.14
C GLY A 307 -2.34 7.00 6.13
N LEU A 308 -1.78 8.16 5.75
CA LEU A 308 -0.67 8.28 4.80
C LEU A 308 0.72 8.47 5.47
N ARG A 309 0.78 9.00 6.69
CA ARG A 309 2.00 9.45 7.37
C ARG A 309 2.43 8.56 8.53
N GLY A 310 1.56 7.72 9.10
CA GLY A 310 1.79 6.91 10.30
C GLY A 310 2.77 5.73 10.15
N SER A 311 3.77 5.84 9.26
CA SER A 311 4.49 4.80 8.49
C SER A 311 3.93 4.74 7.06
N LEU A 312 4.63 5.39 6.12
CA LEU A 312 4.25 5.47 4.71
C LEU A 312 3.95 4.10 4.07
N ILE A 313 4.45 3.01 4.65
CA ILE A 313 4.03 1.65 4.34
C ILE A 313 3.55 1.00 5.65
N PRO A 314 2.27 0.62 5.77
CA PRO A 314 1.81 -0.13 6.93
C PRO A 314 2.63 -1.42 7.09
N LEU A 315 3.20 -1.63 8.28
CA LEU A 315 4.13 -2.73 8.55
C LEU A 315 3.58 -4.10 8.12
N HIS A 316 2.28 -4.33 8.31
CA HIS A 316 1.62 -5.58 7.94
C HIS A 316 1.65 -5.85 6.43
N TYR A 317 1.50 -4.82 5.59
CA TYR A 317 1.65 -4.96 4.14
C TYR A 317 3.12 -5.10 3.75
N SER A 318 4.06 -4.38 4.39
CA SER A 318 5.51 -4.56 4.14
C SER A 318 5.94 -6.01 4.39
N VAL A 319 5.49 -6.59 5.50
CA VAL A 319 5.79 -7.99 5.86
C VAL A 319 5.18 -8.94 4.82
N SER A 320 3.88 -8.76 4.51
CA SER A 320 3.14 -9.68 3.64
C SER A 320 3.56 -9.61 2.17
N MET A 321 3.94 -8.43 1.68
CA MET A 321 4.35 -8.25 0.28
C MET A 321 5.84 -8.41 0.06
N ILE A 322 6.67 -7.89 0.98
CA ILE A 322 8.12 -7.71 0.72
C ILE A 322 8.93 -8.69 1.55
N ALA A 323 8.74 -8.71 2.87
CA ALA A 323 9.55 -9.56 3.76
C ALA A 323 9.36 -11.05 3.46
N ILE A 324 8.20 -11.43 2.92
CA ILE A 324 7.91 -12.80 2.48
C ILE A 324 8.88 -13.33 1.41
N ALA A 325 9.66 -12.47 0.76
CA ALA A 325 10.62 -12.87 -0.27
C ALA A 325 11.62 -13.95 0.19
N ASN A 326 11.91 -14.04 1.48
CA ASN A 326 12.84 -15.02 2.04
C ASN A 326 12.17 -16.31 2.56
N VAL A 327 10.85 -16.32 2.71
CA VAL A 327 10.12 -17.48 3.26
C VAL A 327 10.29 -18.76 2.44
N PRO A 328 10.31 -18.74 1.09
CA PRO A 328 10.55 -19.92 0.26
C PRO A 328 11.79 -20.74 0.64
N PHE A 329 12.85 -20.06 1.04
CA PHE A 329 14.12 -20.66 1.43
C PHE A 329 14.10 -21.25 2.84
N LEU A 330 13.01 -21.09 3.61
CA LEU A 330 12.81 -21.86 4.85
C LEU A 330 12.90 -23.36 4.58
N SER A 331 12.42 -23.82 3.42
CA SER A 331 12.53 -25.22 3.00
C SER A 331 13.98 -25.72 2.93
N ASP A 332 14.91 -24.87 2.48
CA ASP A 332 16.34 -25.16 2.44
C ASP A 332 16.92 -25.29 3.86
N TYR A 333 16.58 -24.37 4.77
CA TYR A 333 17.03 -24.44 6.16
C TYR A 333 16.47 -25.67 6.88
N MET A 334 15.21 -26.04 6.64
CA MET A 334 14.62 -27.24 7.21
C MET A 334 15.37 -28.51 6.77
N ALA A 335 15.67 -28.64 5.48
CA ALA A 335 16.44 -29.77 4.96
C ALA A 335 17.85 -29.81 5.54
N SER A 336 18.54 -28.66 5.62
CA SER A 336 19.89 -28.58 6.21
C SER A 336 19.90 -28.88 7.71
N ILE A 337 18.90 -28.41 8.46
CA ILE A 337 18.77 -28.71 9.89
C ILE A 337 18.53 -30.21 10.11
N ALA A 338 17.69 -30.84 9.28
CA ALA A 338 17.43 -32.27 9.37
C ALA A 338 18.63 -33.14 8.98
N ALA A 339 19.45 -32.70 8.03
CA ALA A 339 20.69 -33.39 7.67
C ALA A 339 21.76 -33.32 8.78
N GLY A 340 21.66 -32.35 9.68
CA GLY A 340 22.60 -32.13 10.76
C GLY A 340 23.89 -31.40 10.32
N PRO A 341 24.75 -31.04 11.28
CA PRO A 341 26.03 -30.41 11.00
C PRO A 341 26.99 -31.39 10.30
N ALA A 342 27.91 -30.86 9.49
CA ALA A 342 28.93 -31.66 8.81
C ALA A 342 29.91 -32.35 9.79
N GLU A 343 30.13 -31.74 10.95
CA GLU A 343 30.93 -32.31 12.04
C GLU A 343 30.02 -32.77 13.17
N PRO A 344 30.35 -33.86 13.88
CA PRO A 344 29.55 -34.34 15.00
C PRO A 344 29.62 -33.35 16.18
N LEU A 345 28.60 -32.49 16.28
CA LEU A 345 28.42 -31.55 17.40
C LEU A 345 27.47 -32.13 18.44
N SER A 346 27.67 -31.81 19.72
CA SER A 346 26.78 -32.22 20.81
C SER A 346 26.60 -31.12 21.85
N GLY A 347 25.59 -31.26 22.71
CA GLY A 347 25.33 -30.32 23.80
C GLY A 347 25.15 -28.87 23.33
N GLN A 348 25.95 -27.97 23.89
CA GLN A 348 25.88 -26.52 23.60
C GLN A 348 26.33 -26.19 22.17
N ASP A 349 27.25 -26.97 21.59
CA ASP A 349 27.76 -26.71 20.24
C ASP A 349 26.69 -26.96 19.18
N LEU A 350 25.88 -28.00 19.37
CA LEU A 350 24.74 -28.30 18.50
C LEU A 350 23.66 -27.21 18.60
N LEU A 351 23.40 -26.70 19.80
CA LEU A 351 22.48 -25.57 20.01
C LEU A 351 23.00 -24.31 19.31
N GLY A 352 24.29 -24.01 19.43
CA GLY A 352 24.94 -22.87 18.76
C GLY A 352 24.81 -22.95 17.25
N TRP A 353 25.08 -24.12 16.66
CA TRP A 353 24.88 -24.35 15.23
C TRP A 353 23.42 -24.20 14.79
N GLY A 354 22.47 -24.77 15.54
CA GLY A 354 21.04 -24.66 15.23
C GLY A 354 20.54 -23.22 15.28
N MET A 355 20.95 -22.46 16.32
CA MET A 355 20.62 -21.05 16.44
C MET A 355 21.24 -20.24 15.29
N ARG A 356 22.47 -20.57 14.89
CA ARG A 356 23.15 -19.93 13.76
C ARG A 356 22.38 -20.11 12.45
N MET A 357 21.86 -21.31 12.18
CA MET A 357 21.01 -21.57 11.01
C MET A 357 19.72 -20.73 11.05
N PHE A 358 19.05 -20.69 12.20
CA PHE A 358 17.84 -19.88 12.38
C PHE A 358 18.11 -18.38 12.20
N LEU A 359 19.19 -17.88 12.78
CA LEU A 359 19.59 -16.47 12.68
C LEU A 359 19.96 -16.09 11.24
N ASP A 360 20.59 -16.97 10.46
CA ASP A 360 20.97 -16.68 9.08
C ASP A 360 19.73 -16.49 8.20
N TRP A 361 18.74 -17.38 8.38
CA TRP A 361 17.43 -17.23 7.75
C TRP A 361 16.72 -15.94 8.20
N LEU A 362 16.68 -15.67 9.51
CA LEU A 362 15.97 -14.51 10.06
C LEU A 362 16.65 -13.17 9.70
N ASN A 363 17.97 -13.14 9.58
CA ASN A 363 18.74 -11.93 9.30
C ASN A 363 18.31 -11.28 7.99
N PHE A 364 17.99 -12.07 6.96
CA PHE A 364 17.53 -11.52 5.67
C PHE A 364 16.20 -10.76 5.81
N PHE A 365 15.29 -11.18 6.69
CA PHE A 365 14.07 -10.43 6.98
C PHE A 365 14.37 -9.06 7.60
N LEU A 366 15.31 -9.00 8.55
CA LEU A 366 15.71 -7.74 9.18
C LEU A 366 16.38 -6.79 8.18
N VAL A 367 17.16 -7.32 7.24
CA VAL A 367 17.77 -6.54 6.15
C VAL A 367 16.68 -5.97 5.24
N ILE A 368 15.68 -6.77 4.85
CA ILE A 368 14.55 -6.30 4.03
C ILE A 368 13.82 -5.16 4.73
N VAL A 369 13.43 -5.35 6.00
CA VAL A 369 12.65 -4.36 6.75
C VAL A 369 13.44 -3.06 6.90
N LEU A 370 14.72 -3.16 7.29
CA LEU A 370 15.59 -1.98 7.41
C LEU A 370 15.75 -1.26 6.07
N ALA A 371 16.01 -2.00 4.99
CA ALA A 371 16.20 -1.42 3.68
C ALA A 371 14.93 -0.68 3.22
N VAL A 372 13.74 -1.26 3.42
CA VAL A 372 12.46 -0.58 3.13
C VAL A 372 12.31 0.71 3.96
N GLN A 373 12.65 0.68 5.24
CA GLN A 373 12.61 1.87 6.11
C GLN A 373 13.59 2.96 5.64
N LEU A 374 14.84 2.58 5.34
CA LEU A 374 15.85 3.49 4.81
C LEU A 374 15.42 4.05 3.45
N SER A 375 14.80 3.23 2.57
CA SER A 375 14.28 3.69 1.30
C SER A 375 13.26 4.81 1.46
N LEU A 376 12.30 4.64 2.38
CA LEU A 376 11.30 5.67 2.69
C LEU A 376 11.93 6.98 3.17
N LEU A 377 12.95 6.90 4.04
CA LEU A 377 13.66 8.08 4.54
C LEU A 377 14.45 8.79 3.43
N ILE A 378 15.13 8.02 2.59
CA ILE A 378 15.89 8.55 1.45
C ILE A 378 14.95 9.24 0.47
N TRP A 379 13.82 8.63 0.11
CA TRP A 379 12.84 9.23 -0.81
C TRP A 379 12.24 10.51 -0.25
N ARG A 380 11.91 10.53 1.04
CA ARG A 380 11.39 11.71 1.71
C ARG A 380 12.43 12.84 1.80
N GLY A 381 13.70 12.52 2.03
CA GLY A 381 14.77 13.51 1.99
C GLY A 381 15.01 14.05 0.58
N ALA A 382 14.94 13.18 -0.41
CA ALA A 382 15.20 13.52 -1.81
C ALA A 382 14.03 14.27 -2.49
N SER A 383 12.78 14.07 -2.08
CA SER A 383 11.62 14.82 -2.60
C SER A 383 11.72 16.33 -2.31
N CYS A 384 12.42 16.72 -1.24
CA CYS A 384 12.73 18.11 -0.94
C CYS A 384 13.64 18.77 -1.98
N CYS A 385 14.42 18.00 -2.74
CA CYS A 385 15.38 18.49 -3.73
C CYS A 385 14.71 18.80 -5.08
N ARG A 386 13.92 19.88 -5.15
CA ARG A 386 13.18 20.28 -6.38
C ARG A 386 14.05 20.82 -7.53
N LYS A 387 15.35 21.03 -7.32
CA LYS A 387 16.25 21.65 -8.32
C LYS A 387 16.72 20.69 -9.43
N LEU A 388 16.71 19.39 -9.18
CA LEU A 388 17.18 18.37 -10.12
C LEU A 388 16.01 17.70 -10.83
N SER A 389 16.24 17.19 -12.04
CA SER A 389 15.22 16.40 -12.74
C SER A 389 14.95 15.10 -11.98
N ARG A 390 13.67 14.75 -11.81
CA ARG A 390 13.24 13.51 -11.16
C ARG A 390 13.96 12.24 -11.65
N PRO A 391 14.14 11.99 -12.97
CA PRO A 391 14.86 10.80 -13.42
C PRO A 391 16.33 10.79 -12.99
N LEU A 392 17.00 11.95 -12.98
CA LEU A 392 18.37 12.06 -12.49
C LEU A 392 18.46 11.74 -11.01
N VAL A 393 17.59 12.33 -10.18
CA VAL A 393 17.53 12.03 -8.74
C VAL A 393 17.25 10.53 -8.53
N ALA A 394 16.30 9.95 -9.25
CA ALA A 394 15.97 8.53 -9.15
C ALA A 394 17.17 7.60 -9.42
N CYS A 395 18.01 7.93 -10.40
CA CYS A 395 19.26 7.23 -10.67
C CYS A 395 20.31 7.45 -9.57
N LEU A 396 20.48 8.70 -9.10
CA LEU A 396 21.42 9.04 -8.03
C LEU A 396 21.08 8.38 -6.69
N LEU A 397 19.82 7.96 -6.49
CA LEU A 397 19.39 7.21 -5.32
C LEU A 397 19.72 5.71 -5.37
N VAL A 398 20.17 5.16 -6.50
CA VAL A 398 20.51 3.72 -6.58
C VAL A 398 21.67 3.34 -5.65
N PRO A 399 22.83 4.03 -5.65
CA PRO A 399 23.93 3.68 -4.75
C PRO A 399 23.56 3.64 -3.25
N PRO A 400 22.90 4.65 -2.65
CA PRO A 400 22.53 4.57 -1.23
C PRO A 400 21.53 3.44 -0.92
N MET A 401 20.64 3.10 -1.87
CA MET A 401 19.77 1.93 -1.72
C MET A 401 20.57 0.63 -1.72
N LEU A 402 21.57 0.49 -2.59
CA LEU A 402 22.45 -0.68 -2.60
C LEU A 402 23.26 -0.79 -1.30
N ILE A 403 23.76 0.34 -0.77
CA ILE A 403 24.44 0.38 0.52
C ILE A 403 23.52 -0.11 1.65
N SER A 404 22.23 0.22 1.62
CA SER A 404 21.27 -0.28 2.62
C SER A 404 21.16 -1.81 2.61
N VAL A 405 21.26 -2.43 1.45
CA VAL A 405 21.29 -3.90 1.31
C VAL A 405 22.60 -4.46 1.87
N MET A 406 23.73 -3.74 1.77
CA MET A 406 25.03 -4.17 2.29
C MET A 406 25.10 -4.28 3.83
N THR A 407 24.04 -3.89 4.56
CA THR A 407 23.94 -4.09 6.03
C THR A 407 24.00 -5.56 6.47
N TRP A 408 23.80 -6.49 5.55
CA TRP A 408 23.97 -7.93 5.76
C TRP A 408 25.45 -8.40 5.83
N GLU A 409 26.40 -7.65 5.26
CA GLU A 409 27.81 -8.06 5.14
C GLU A 409 28.53 -8.31 6.47
N PRO A 410 28.33 -7.50 7.54
CA PRO A 410 28.93 -7.78 8.84
C PRO A 410 28.47 -9.14 9.41
N TYR A 411 27.17 -9.46 9.27
CA TYR A 411 26.63 -10.75 9.69
C TYR A 411 27.26 -11.90 8.89
N ARG A 412 27.35 -11.77 7.56
CA ARG A 412 27.99 -12.81 6.72
C ARG A 412 29.48 -12.96 6.96
N SER A 413 30.20 -11.86 7.19
CA SER A 413 31.62 -11.89 7.49
C SER A 413 31.90 -12.60 8.81
N THR A 414 31.08 -12.35 9.84
CA THR A 414 31.20 -13.07 11.12
C THR A 414 30.84 -14.54 10.96
N MET A 415 29.80 -14.88 10.20
CA MET A 415 29.49 -16.27 9.84
C MET A 415 30.68 -16.96 9.16
N ALA A 416 31.25 -16.37 8.11
CA ALA A 416 32.33 -17.00 7.33
C ALA A 416 33.63 -17.19 8.12
N ARG A 417 33.90 -16.34 9.12
CA ARG A 417 35.15 -16.36 9.89
C ARG A 417 35.06 -17.08 11.23
N SER A 418 33.86 -17.41 11.69
CA SER A 418 33.66 -18.06 13.00
C SER A 418 33.34 -19.55 12.84
N PRO A 419 33.79 -20.40 13.79
CA PRO A 419 33.43 -21.82 13.84
C PRO A 419 31.92 -22.05 13.76
N SER A 420 31.50 -23.19 13.20
CA SER A 420 30.09 -23.54 12.95
C SER A 420 29.21 -23.54 14.22
N ASN A 421 29.79 -23.76 15.39
CA ASN A 421 29.17 -23.71 16.71
C ASN A 421 29.24 -22.33 17.40
N SER A 422 29.91 -21.33 16.80
CA SER A 422 30.10 -20.02 17.41
C SER A 422 28.84 -19.16 17.37
N MET A 423 28.55 -18.49 18.49
CA MET A 423 27.45 -17.52 18.63
C MET A 423 27.85 -16.08 18.24
N LEU A 424 29.07 -15.86 17.75
CA LEU A 424 29.54 -14.53 17.30
C LEU A 424 28.60 -13.81 16.31
N PRO A 425 27.91 -14.49 15.36
CA PRO A 425 26.96 -13.84 14.45
C PRO A 425 25.75 -13.19 15.15
N LEU A 426 25.48 -13.54 16.42
CA LEU A 426 24.43 -12.89 17.21
C LEU A 426 24.67 -11.40 17.42
N ILE A 427 25.94 -10.95 17.47
CA ILE A 427 26.30 -9.55 17.71
C ILE A 427 25.81 -8.65 16.55
N PRO A 428 26.23 -8.86 15.28
CA PRO A 428 25.72 -8.05 14.17
C PRO A 428 24.21 -8.21 13.96
N PHE A 429 23.65 -9.40 14.21
CA PHE A 429 22.20 -9.62 14.17
C PHE A 429 21.47 -8.74 15.20
N ALA A 430 21.91 -8.75 16.45
CA ALA A 430 21.31 -7.93 17.51
C ALA A 430 21.45 -6.43 17.21
N GLY A 431 22.60 -5.99 16.69
CA GLY A 431 22.78 -4.62 16.23
C GLY A 431 21.77 -4.22 15.15
N LEU A 432 21.54 -5.11 14.17
CA LEU A 432 20.56 -4.89 13.11
C LEU A 432 19.11 -4.88 13.64
N LEU A 433 18.79 -5.74 14.61
CA LEU A 433 17.48 -5.77 15.26
C LEU A 433 17.22 -4.48 16.05
N VAL A 434 18.19 -4.02 16.84
CA VAL A 434 18.10 -2.76 17.58
C VAL A 434 17.90 -1.58 16.64
N LEU A 435 18.60 -1.57 15.49
CA LEU A 435 18.42 -0.53 14.47
C LEU A 435 17.00 -0.53 13.90
N ASN A 436 16.45 -1.71 13.54
CA ASN A 436 15.07 -1.85 13.09
C ASN A 436 14.05 -1.38 14.14
N LEU A 437 14.23 -1.78 15.41
CA LEU A 437 13.37 -1.34 16.52
C LEU A 437 13.44 0.18 16.71
N GLY A 438 14.62 0.78 16.55
CA GLY A 438 14.80 2.23 16.58
C GLY A 438 14.00 2.98 15.52
N PHE A 439 13.80 2.40 14.33
CA PHE A 439 12.95 2.95 13.28
C PHE A 439 11.45 2.73 13.51
N LEU A 440 11.06 1.72 14.32
CA LEU A 440 9.67 1.50 14.70
C LEU A 440 9.18 2.46 15.78
N ILE A 441 10.09 3.03 16.58
CA ILE A 441 9.74 4.08 17.54
C ILE A 441 9.24 5.29 16.73
N PRO A 442 8.01 5.80 16.98
CA PRO A 442 7.46 6.93 16.24
C PRO A 442 8.46 8.08 16.22
N GLN A 443 8.97 8.40 15.04
CA GLN A 443 9.80 9.59 14.83
C GLN A 443 8.90 10.78 15.16
N LYS A 444 9.05 11.36 16.37
CA LYS A 444 8.43 12.64 16.73
C LYS A 444 8.69 13.59 15.57
N GLU A 445 7.61 14.10 14.99
CA GLU A 445 7.59 14.82 13.72
C GLU A 445 8.85 15.66 13.48
N PHE A 446 9.70 15.25 12.54
CA PHE A 446 10.73 16.14 12.01
C PHE A 446 10.01 17.28 11.24
N ARG A 447 9.70 18.37 11.95
CA ARG A 447 9.03 19.60 11.45
C ARG A 447 9.90 20.44 10.50
N CYS A 448 10.89 19.86 9.82
CA CYS A 448 12.01 20.66 9.33
C CYS A 448 11.79 21.35 7.96
N CYS A 449 10.67 21.17 7.25
CA CYS A 449 10.49 21.79 5.93
C CYS A 449 9.12 22.42 5.63
N LEU A 450 8.10 22.24 6.48
CA LEU A 450 6.75 22.78 6.21
C LEU A 450 6.51 24.18 6.78
N SER A 451 7.43 24.75 7.57
CA SER A 451 7.29 26.11 8.13
C SER A 451 7.94 27.20 7.28
N ARG A 452 8.62 26.87 6.18
CA ARG A 452 9.02 27.89 5.18
C ARG A 452 7.85 28.13 4.24
N SER A 453 6.86 28.86 4.73
CA SER A 453 6.05 29.70 3.86
C SER A 453 7.00 30.53 2.99
N PRO A 454 6.78 30.68 1.67
CA PRO A 454 7.45 31.75 0.94
C PRO A 454 7.18 33.07 1.68
N PRO A 455 8.14 34.01 1.73
CA PRO A 455 7.90 35.30 2.36
C PRO A 455 6.64 35.90 1.72
N ALA A 456 5.65 36.20 2.56
CA ALA A 456 4.45 36.90 2.13
C ALA A 456 4.89 38.18 1.42
N GLU A 457 4.34 38.42 0.24
CA GLU A 457 4.46 39.72 -0.40
C GLU A 457 3.93 40.79 0.56
N PRO A 458 4.66 41.89 0.79
CA PRO A 458 4.21 42.94 1.68
C PRO A 458 3.08 43.71 0.99
N GLY A 459 1.83 43.41 1.32
CA GLY A 459 0.69 44.13 0.78
C GLY A 459 -0.63 43.77 1.46
N LEU A 460 -1.21 44.78 2.11
CA LEU A 460 -2.58 44.90 2.62
C LEU A 460 -2.83 44.35 4.03
N ALA A 461 -2.93 45.32 4.95
CA ALA A 461 -3.43 45.18 6.31
C ALA A 461 -4.92 44.81 6.31
N GLU A 462 -5.29 43.77 7.06
CA GLU A 462 -6.68 43.48 7.39
C GLU A 462 -6.97 43.83 8.84
N HIS A 463 -8.05 44.60 9.01
CA HIS A 463 -8.71 44.89 10.27
C HIS A 463 -9.29 43.62 10.89
N GLY A 464 -9.13 43.49 12.20
CA GLY A 464 -9.71 42.42 12.99
C GLY A 464 -11.24 42.52 13.07
N ASN A 465 -11.88 41.37 12.97
CA ASN A 465 -13.21 41.13 13.52
C ASN A 465 -13.16 39.80 14.28
N GLU A 466 -13.42 39.88 15.57
CA GLU A 466 -13.62 38.75 16.48
C GLU A 466 -14.94 38.05 16.11
N LEU A 467 -14.91 36.73 15.93
CA LEU A 467 -16.09 35.87 15.82
C LEU A 467 -16.39 35.27 17.21
N PRO A 468 -17.66 35.22 17.64
CA PRO A 468 -18.03 34.68 18.94
C PRO A 468 -18.04 33.14 18.94
N ALA A 469 -17.76 32.59 20.12
CA ALA A 469 -17.79 31.16 20.42
C ALA A 469 -19.17 30.55 20.14
N VAL A 470 -19.17 29.37 19.53
CA VAL A 470 -20.38 28.56 19.26
C VAL A 470 -20.52 27.51 20.35
N ASP A 471 -21.70 27.47 20.97
CA ASP A 471 -22.15 26.55 22.03
C ASP A 471 -22.17 25.08 21.58
N GLU A 472 -21.65 24.19 22.43
CA GLU A 472 -21.48 22.74 22.16
C GLU A 472 -22.72 21.86 22.43
N ASP A 473 -23.86 22.41 22.87
CA ASP A 473 -24.94 21.60 23.47
C ASP A 473 -26.17 21.30 22.57
N SER A 474 -26.04 21.26 21.24
CA SER A 474 -27.17 20.97 20.33
C SER A 474 -26.97 19.77 19.40
N PHE A 475 -26.63 18.60 19.96
CA PHE A 475 -26.70 17.33 19.23
C PHE A 475 -27.41 16.25 20.05
N VAL A 476 -28.75 16.30 20.04
CA VAL A 476 -29.61 15.16 20.38
C VAL A 476 -30.71 15.05 19.32
N SER A 477 -30.94 13.81 18.87
CA SER A 477 -32.07 13.28 18.09
C SER A 477 -32.27 13.76 16.64
N VAL A 478 -31.81 12.93 15.69
CA VAL A 478 -32.65 12.33 14.63
C VAL A 478 -32.19 10.91 14.38
#